data_AF-V6I6W3-F1
#
_entry.id   AF-V6I6W3-F1
#
_cell.length_a   1.000
_cell.length_b   1.000
_cell.length_c   1.000
_cell.angle_alpha   90.00
_cell.angle_beta   90.00
_cell.angle_gamma   90.00
#
_symmetry.space_group_name_H-M   'P 1'
#
loop_
_entity.id
_entity.type
_entity.pdbx_description
1 polymer ?
#
loop_
_entity_poly.entity_id
_entity_poly.type
_entity_poly.pdbx_seq_one_letter_code
_entity_poly.pdbx_strand_id
1 'polypeptide(L)'
;MGGNGHPDVTGKLIANGVSSFAPTGNLTTNIGTSFATPRVTARFAHLQQTIANSDDLLFLKTLLIHFAQYPKEIQSKIEQKVKELGFGIPGEIDDIIYNDPDEISLIYRDELPKGGFIEMMDFPFPDNLIDKEQGIFTGQIFITLT
;
A
#
# COMPACT_ATOMS: atom_id res chain seq x y z
N MET A 1 -8.05 5.72 5.83
CA MET A 1 -8.85 6.97 5.82
C MET A 1 -9.48 7.19 7.19
N GLY A 2 -9.38 8.41 7.70
CA GLY A 2 -9.84 8.83 9.03
C GLY A 2 -11.27 9.38 9.07
N GLY A 3 -12.08 9.02 8.07
CA GLY A 3 -13.43 9.55 7.86
C GLY A 3 -13.47 10.87 7.08
N ASN A 4 -14.60 11.16 6.45
CA ASN A 4 -14.86 12.38 5.67
C ASN A 4 -16.19 12.98 6.10
N GLY A 5 -16.34 14.30 6.02
CA GLY A 5 -17.60 14.99 6.33
C GLY A 5 -18.00 15.97 5.23
N HIS A 6 -19.29 16.04 4.92
CA HIS A 6 -19.85 17.08 4.06
C HIS A 6 -21.13 17.65 4.70
N PRO A 7 -21.47 18.93 4.48
CA PRO A 7 -22.75 19.46 4.90
C PRO A 7 -23.89 18.89 4.03
N ASP A 8 -25.02 18.60 4.66
CA ASP A 8 -26.30 18.34 4.00
C ASP A 8 -26.90 19.64 3.44
N VAL A 9 -27.98 19.54 2.67
CA VAL A 9 -28.77 20.66 2.13
C VAL A 9 -29.31 21.60 3.22
N THR A 10 -29.33 21.14 4.47
CA THR A 10 -29.74 21.90 5.67
C THR A 10 -28.57 22.56 6.43
N GLY A 11 -27.33 22.37 5.96
CA GLY A 11 -26.10 22.82 6.64
C GLY A 11 -25.63 21.91 7.77
N LYS A 12 -26.34 20.81 8.05
CA LYS A 12 -25.95 19.83 9.06
C LYS A 12 -24.79 18.98 8.54
N LEU A 13 -23.73 18.84 9.32
CA LEU A 13 -22.59 17.98 8.96
C LEU A 13 -23.02 16.50 8.92
N ILE A 14 -22.94 15.89 7.75
CA ILE A 14 -23.01 14.44 7.56
C ILE A 14 -21.57 13.92 7.57
N ALA A 15 -21.23 13.18 8.60
CA ALA A 15 -19.90 12.63 8.83
C ALA A 15 -19.89 11.12 8.56
N ASN A 16 -19.14 10.68 7.56
CA ASN A 16 -18.69 9.30 7.42
C ASN A 16 -17.42 9.14 8.25
N GLY A 17 -17.55 9.22 9.57
CA GLY A 17 -16.44 9.11 10.52
C GLY A 17 -16.02 7.66 10.79
N VAL A 18 -14.90 7.49 11.48
CA VAL A 18 -14.48 6.19 12.02
C VAL A 18 -15.19 5.95 13.34
N SER A 19 -15.79 4.77 13.51
CA SER A 19 -16.35 4.33 14.79
C SER A 19 -15.23 4.05 15.78
N SER A 20 -15.32 4.63 16.96
CA SER A 20 -14.32 4.54 18.03
C SER A 20 -15.00 4.53 19.40
N PHE A 21 -14.24 4.21 20.46
CA PHE A 21 -14.77 4.22 21.82
C PHE A 21 -14.53 5.58 22.48
N ALA A 22 -15.59 6.17 23.02
CA ALA A 22 -15.49 7.33 23.90
C ALA A 22 -14.89 6.91 25.27
N PRO A 23 -14.32 7.84 26.04
CA PRO A 23 -13.85 7.56 27.41
C PRO A 23 -14.93 6.99 28.33
N THR A 24 -16.21 7.22 27.99
CA THR A 24 -17.36 6.68 28.72
C THR A 24 -17.73 5.25 28.31
N GLY A 25 -16.98 4.62 27.40
CA GLY A 25 -17.24 3.27 26.88
C GLY A 25 -18.28 3.19 25.74
N ASN A 26 -18.92 4.32 25.39
CA ASN A 26 -19.91 4.36 24.31
C ASN A 26 -19.24 4.42 22.94
N LEU A 27 -19.92 3.89 21.92
CA LEU A 27 -19.49 4.03 20.53
C LEU A 27 -19.71 5.48 20.07
N THR A 28 -18.68 6.08 19.49
CA THR A 28 -18.74 7.43 18.89
C THR A 28 -18.12 7.41 17.50
N THR A 29 -18.68 8.22 16.60
CA THR A 29 -18.18 8.38 15.23
C THR A 29 -17.50 9.72 15.11
N ASN A 30 -16.22 9.75 14.70
CA ASN A 30 -15.46 10.98 14.57
C ASN A 30 -14.61 11.00 13.29
N ILE A 31 -14.24 12.20 12.83
CA ILE A 31 -13.42 12.42 11.64
C ILE A 31 -12.06 12.97 12.06
N GLY A 32 -10.98 12.45 11.49
CA GLY A 32 -9.65 12.99 11.71
C GLY A 32 -8.53 12.07 11.21
N THR A 33 -7.43 12.65 10.75
CA THR A 33 -6.24 11.90 10.32
C THR A 33 -5.64 11.06 11.45
N SER A 34 -5.84 11.46 12.72
CA SER A 34 -5.43 10.69 13.90
C SER A 34 -6.00 9.26 13.95
N PHE A 35 -7.14 9.01 13.29
CA PHE A 35 -7.71 7.66 13.18
C PHE A 35 -7.07 6.81 12.08
N ALA A 36 -6.28 7.40 11.18
CA ALA A 36 -5.52 6.67 10.16
C ALA A 36 -4.23 6.07 10.74
N THR A 37 -3.55 6.80 11.63
CA THR A 37 -2.30 6.35 12.29
C THR A 37 -2.41 4.97 12.93
N PRO A 38 -3.37 4.67 13.85
CA PRO A 38 -3.46 3.36 14.48
C PRO A 38 -3.75 2.23 13.48
N ARG A 39 -4.42 2.52 12.35
CA ARG A 39 -4.67 1.54 11.30
C ARG A 39 -3.39 1.16 10.56
N VAL A 40 -2.55 2.14 10.21
CA VAL A 40 -1.25 1.89 9.59
C VAL A 40 -0.32 1.20 10.58
N THR A 41 -0.29 1.63 11.85
CA THR A 41 0.50 0.97 12.90
C THR A 41 0.08 -0.48 13.12
N ALA A 42 -1.21 -0.79 13.15
CA ALA A 42 -1.69 -2.17 13.29
C ALA A 42 -1.25 -3.04 12.11
N ARG A 43 -1.31 -2.51 10.88
CA ARG A 43 -0.82 -3.23 9.68
C ARG A 43 0.68 -3.43 9.71
N PHE A 44 1.45 -2.41 10.12
CA PHE A 44 2.89 -2.53 10.31
C PHE A 44 3.24 -3.62 11.33
N ALA A 45 2.57 -3.64 12.49
CA ALA A 45 2.80 -4.64 13.52
C ALA A 45 2.43 -6.05 13.05
N HIS A 46 1.33 -6.20 12.31
CA HIS A 46 0.95 -7.48 11.71
C HIS A 46 2.00 -7.94 10.70
N LEU A 47 2.42 -7.05 9.78
CA LEU A 47 3.47 -7.35 8.79
C LEU A 47 4.79 -7.78 9.47
N GLN A 48 5.21 -7.03 10.48
CA GLN A 48 6.41 -7.32 11.26
C GLN A 48 6.35 -8.73 11.87
N GLN A 49 5.20 -9.09 12.46
CA GLN A 49 4.99 -10.42 13.04
C GLN A 49 5.02 -11.53 11.98
N THR A 50 4.38 -11.30 10.82
CA THR A 50 4.28 -12.28 9.74
C THR A 50 5.63 -12.57 9.10
N ILE A 51 6.50 -11.57 8.91
CA ILE A 51 7.85 -11.73 8.36
C ILE A 51 8.84 -12.12 9.48
N ALA A 52 8.48 -13.11 10.30
CA ALA A 52 9.33 -13.69 11.34
C ALA A 52 9.98 -12.66 12.30
N ASN A 53 9.28 -11.56 12.63
CA ASN A 53 9.78 -10.45 13.45
C ASN A 53 11.01 -9.75 12.86
N SER A 54 10.96 -9.40 11.58
CA SER A 54 11.99 -8.54 10.98
C SER A 54 12.09 -7.19 11.71
N ASP A 55 13.29 -6.82 12.16
CA ASP A 55 13.57 -5.50 12.71
C ASP A 55 14.02 -4.49 11.63
N ASP A 56 14.03 -4.91 10.37
CA ASP A 56 14.40 -4.07 9.23
C ASP A 56 13.25 -3.10 8.88
N LEU A 57 13.27 -1.95 9.53
CA LEU A 57 12.27 -0.89 9.34
C LEU A 57 12.23 -0.37 7.90
N LEU A 58 13.37 -0.34 7.21
CA LEU A 58 13.42 0.12 5.82
C LEU A 58 12.67 -0.88 4.94
N PHE A 59 13.00 -2.17 5.07
CA PHE A 59 12.34 -3.23 4.33
C PHE A 59 10.82 -3.25 4.57
N LEU A 60 10.38 -3.21 5.83
CA LEU A 60 8.95 -3.22 6.17
C LEU A 60 8.21 -1.98 5.62
N LYS A 61 8.83 -0.81 5.69
CA LYS A 61 8.26 0.42 5.11
C LYS A 61 8.18 0.34 3.59
N THR A 62 9.21 -0.20 2.94
CA THR A 62 9.25 -0.38 1.49
C THR A 62 8.10 -1.27 1.03
N LEU A 63 7.85 -2.40 1.70
CA LEU A 63 6.71 -3.27 1.40
C LEU A 63 5.37 -2.53 1.54
N LEU A 64 5.15 -1.83 2.65
CA LEU A 64 3.89 -1.10 2.85
C LEU A 64 3.64 -0.02 1.78
N ILE A 65 4.70 0.60 1.26
CA ILE A 65 4.61 1.58 0.17
C ILE A 65 4.41 0.89 -1.18
N HIS A 66 5.13 -0.19 -1.45
CA HIS A 66 5.08 -0.92 -2.72
C HIS A 66 3.66 -1.43 -3.03
N PHE A 67 3.01 -2.00 -2.01
CA PHE A 67 1.65 -2.51 -2.11
C PHE A 67 0.57 -1.46 -1.78
N ALA A 68 0.94 -0.18 -1.65
CA ALA A 68 -0.05 0.87 -1.41
C ALA A 68 -0.85 1.18 -2.67
N GLN A 69 -2.17 1.21 -2.54
CA GLN A 69 -3.09 1.52 -3.63
C GLN A 69 -3.94 2.74 -3.31
N TYR A 70 -4.25 3.53 -4.34
CA TYR A 70 -5.25 4.59 -4.22
C TYR A 70 -6.65 4.00 -4.45
N PRO A 71 -7.65 4.41 -3.65
CA PRO A 71 -9.04 4.07 -3.93
C PRO A 71 -9.43 4.46 -5.37
N LYS A 72 -10.22 3.62 -6.04
CA LYS A 72 -10.59 3.77 -7.47
C LYS A 72 -11.39 5.06 -7.73
N GLU A 73 -12.02 5.60 -6.70
CA GLU A 73 -12.79 6.85 -6.73
C GLU A 73 -11.88 8.08 -6.86
N ILE A 74 -10.58 7.96 -6.56
CA ILE A 74 -9.63 9.07 -6.64
C ILE A 74 -9.06 9.14 -8.06
N GLN A 75 -9.59 10.08 -8.85
CA GLN A 75 -9.23 10.26 -10.26
C GLN A 75 -8.20 11.39 -10.50
N SER A 76 -7.65 11.99 -9.45
CA SER A 76 -6.64 13.05 -9.57
C SER A 76 -5.33 12.54 -10.19
N LYS A 77 -4.53 13.49 -10.70
CA LYS A 77 -3.20 13.19 -11.25
C LYS A 77 -2.28 12.62 -10.19
N ILE A 78 -1.33 11.77 -10.59
CA ILE A 78 -0.41 11.10 -9.67
C ILE A 78 0.39 12.08 -8.79
N GLU A 79 0.84 13.20 -9.34
CA GLU A 79 1.56 14.26 -8.62
C GLU A 79 0.73 14.80 -7.44
N GLN A 80 -0.56 15.02 -7.69
CA GLN A 80 -1.49 15.50 -6.68
C GLN A 80 -1.79 14.41 -5.65
N LYS A 81 -1.99 13.17 -6.10
CA LYS A 81 -2.18 12.01 -5.23
C LYS A 81 -1.02 11.85 -4.25
N VAL A 82 0.22 11.86 -4.75
CA VAL A 82 1.42 11.72 -3.90
C VAL A 82 1.52 12.88 -2.91
N LYS A 83 1.24 14.11 -3.35
CA LYS A 83 1.30 15.30 -2.50
C LYS A 83 0.25 15.30 -1.39
N GLU A 84 -0.98 14.89 -1.69
CA GLU A 84 -2.13 15.03 -0.79
C GLU A 84 -2.41 13.76 0.02
N LEU A 85 -2.07 12.59 -0.50
CA LEU A 85 -2.45 11.27 0.03
C LEU A 85 -1.24 10.37 0.31
N GLY A 86 -0.01 10.82 0.01
CA GLY A 86 1.17 9.98 0.06
C GLY A 86 1.10 8.87 -0.99
N PHE A 87 1.66 7.69 -0.71
CA PHE A 87 1.70 6.58 -1.65
C PHE A 87 0.40 5.77 -1.75
N GLY A 88 -0.63 6.14 -0.98
CA GLY A 88 -1.91 5.44 -0.94
C GLY A 88 -2.12 4.68 0.36
N ILE A 89 -3.03 3.70 0.31
CA ILE A 89 -3.39 2.86 1.44
C ILE A 89 -2.69 1.52 1.26
N PRO A 90 -1.88 1.04 2.22
CA PRO A 90 -1.25 -0.28 2.12
C PRO A 90 -2.27 -1.38 1.80
N GLY A 91 -1.88 -2.39 1.03
CA GLY A 91 -2.70 -3.58 0.78
C GLY A 91 -3.03 -4.35 2.05
N GLU A 92 -3.78 -5.45 1.89
CA GLU A 92 -3.93 -6.42 2.95
C GLU A 92 -2.60 -7.19 3.13
N ILE A 93 -2.39 -7.73 4.34
CA ILE A 93 -1.09 -8.37 4.65
C ILE A 93 -0.85 -9.59 3.78
N ASP A 94 -1.89 -10.35 3.44
CA ASP A 94 -1.76 -11.52 2.57
C ASP A 94 -1.28 -11.11 1.18
N ASP A 95 -1.80 -10.02 0.61
CA ASP A 95 -1.37 -9.49 -0.69
C ASP A 95 0.10 -9.01 -0.68
N ILE A 96 0.61 -8.59 0.50
CA ILE A 96 2.00 -8.13 0.64
C ILE A 96 2.99 -9.32 0.74
N ILE A 97 2.54 -10.43 1.32
CA ILE A 97 3.40 -11.59 1.66
C ILE A 97 3.34 -12.69 0.61
N TYR A 98 2.19 -12.86 -0.03
CA TYR A 98 1.93 -13.92 -0.99
C TYR A 98 1.68 -13.29 -2.36
N ASN A 99 2.33 -13.85 -3.37
CA ASN A 99 2.04 -13.49 -4.75
C ASN A 99 0.89 -14.36 -5.28
N ASP A 100 0.08 -13.80 -6.16
CA ASP A 100 -0.84 -14.57 -6.98
C ASP A 100 -0.05 -15.47 -7.98
N PRO A 101 -0.68 -16.52 -8.55
CA PRO A 101 0.01 -17.44 -9.47
C PRO A 101 0.59 -16.76 -10.72
N ASP A 102 0.06 -15.60 -11.10
CA ASP A 102 0.49 -14.74 -12.20
C ASP A 102 1.20 -13.45 -11.71
N GLU A 103 1.77 -13.48 -10.51
CA GLU A 103 2.53 -12.38 -9.94
C GLU A 103 3.88 -12.85 -9.39
N ILE A 104 4.88 -11.97 -9.45
CA ILE A 104 6.13 -12.16 -8.75
C ILE A 104 6.69 -10.84 -8.21
N SER A 105 7.03 -10.86 -6.93
CA SER A 105 7.70 -9.77 -6.23
C SER A 105 9.17 -10.12 -5.97
N LEU A 106 10.09 -9.30 -6.49
CA LEU A 106 11.52 -9.40 -6.22
C LEU A 106 11.99 -8.25 -5.31
N ILE A 107 12.75 -8.59 -4.29
CA ILE A 107 13.27 -7.64 -3.30
C ILE A 107 14.79 -7.66 -3.40
N TYR A 108 15.36 -6.55 -3.88
CA TYR A 108 16.81 -6.37 -3.92
C TYR A 108 17.24 -5.42 -2.80
N ARG A 109 18.26 -5.83 -2.03
CA ARG A 109 18.81 -5.04 -0.92
C ARG A 109 20.27 -4.74 -1.21
N ASP A 110 20.50 -3.59 -1.81
CA ASP A 110 21.84 -3.09 -2.15
C ASP A 110 21.78 -1.58 -2.38
N GLU A 111 22.94 -0.95 -2.45
CA GLU A 111 23.06 0.46 -2.82
C GLU A 111 23.17 0.57 -4.35
N LEU A 112 22.26 1.30 -4.98
CA LEU A 112 22.37 1.63 -6.40
C LEU A 112 23.10 2.97 -6.57
N PRO A 113 24.39 2.97 -6.94
CA PRO A 113 25.11 4.21 -7.16
C PRO A 113 24.50 4.99 -8.32
N LYS A 114 24.56 6.32 -8.24
CA LYS A 114 24.06 7.20 -9.31
C LYS A 114 24.78 6.89 -10.63
N GLY A 115 24.02 6.56 -11.67
CA GLY A 115 24.55 6.15 -12.97
C GLY A 115 24.89 4.65 -13.06
N GLY A 116 24.69 3.89 -11.99
CA GLY A 116 24.66 2.43 -12.03
C GLY A 116 23.39 1.91 -12.70
N PHE A 117 23.47 0.70 -13.23
CA PHE A 117 22.35 -0.05 -13.79
C PHE A 117 22.22 -1.39 -13.05
N ILE A 118 20.98 -1.84 -12.89
CA ILE A 118 20.69 -3.19 -12.39
C ILE A 118 20.40 -4.03 -13.63
N GLU A 119 21.24 -5.04 -13.88
CA GLU A 119 21.00 -6.04 -14.91
C GLU A 119 20.45 -7.30 -14.25
N MET A 120 19.20 -7.65 -14.55
CA MET A 120 18.58 -8.90 -14.12
C MET A 120 18.64 -9.87 -15.30
N MET A 121 19.59 -10.79 -15.28
CA MET A 121 19.81 -11.71 -16.40
C MET A 121 18.65 -12.70 -16.61
N ASP A 122 18.14 -13.29 -15.53
CA ASP A 122 17.09 -14.30 -15.57
C ASP A 122 15.97 -13.94 -14.60
N PHE A 123 15.07 -13.05 -15.02
CA PHE A 123 13.89 -12.72 -14.21
C PHE A 123 12.94 -13.94 -14.21
N PRO A 124 12.60 -14.52 -13.04
CA PRO A 124 11.79 -15.74 -12.97
C PRO A 124 10.31 -15.42 -13.19
N PHE A 125 9.94 -15.07 -14.42
CA PHE A 125 8.54 -14.82 -14.76
C PHE A 125 7.69 -16.08 -14.53
N PRO A 126 6.50 -15.95 -13.92
CA PRO A 126 5.51 -17.02 -13.88
C PRO A 126 5.22 -17.58 -15.28
N ASP A 127 5.20 -18.92 -15.41
CA ASP A 127 5.02 -19.63 -16.69
C ASP A 127 3.71 -19.26 -17.43
N ASN A 128 2.70 -18.81 -16.69
CA ASN A 128 1.41 -18.37 -17.20
C ASN A 128 1.41 -16.96 -17.80
N LEU A 129 2.49 -16.19 -17.61
CA LEU A 129 2.67 -14.85 -18.20
C LEU A 129 3.52 -14.85 -19.48
N ILE A 130 4.11 -16.00 -19.81
CA ILE A 130 4.93 -16.18 -21.02
C ILE A 130 4.04 -16.78 -22.10
N ASP A 131 3.91 -16.07 -23.22
CA ASP A 131 3.37 -16.66 -24.44
C ASP A 131 4.34 -17.77 -24.89
N LYS A 132 3.91 -19.04 -24.78
CA LYS A 132 4.77 -20.20 -25.06
C LYS A 132 5.11 -20.36 -26.54
N GLU A 133 4.37 -19.71 -27.44
CA GLU A 133 4.62 -19.75 -28.88
C GLU A 133 5.58 -18.64 -29.31
N GLN A 134 5.46 -17.45 -28.71
CA GLN A 134 6.27 -16.28 -29.08
C GLN A 134 7.47 -16.04 -28.15
N GLY A 135 7.47 -16.61 -26.95
CA GLY A 135 8.48 -16.35 -25.91
C GLY A 135 8.41 -14.94 -25.33
N ILE A 136 7.28 -14.25 -25.50
CA ILE A 136 7.10 -12.86 -25.08
C ILE A 136 6.29 -12.82 -23.78
N PHE A 137 6.77 -12.03 -22.82
CA PHE A 137 6.06 -11.71 -21.60
C PHE A 137 5.10 -10.54 -21.81
N THR A 138 3.86 -10.66 -21.32
CA THR A 138 2.92 -9.53 -21.24
C THR A 138 2.49 -9.31 -19.80
N GLY A 139 2.66 -8.09 -19.31
CA GLY A 139 2.27 -7.76 -17.94
C GLY A 139 2.58 -6.31 -17.56
N GLN A 140 2.41 -6.02 -16.28
CA GLN A 140 2.73 -4.73 -15.68
C GLN A 140 3.93 -4.90 -14.76
N ILE A 141 4.82 -3.90 -14.74
CA ILE A 141 5.97 -3.87 -13.84
C ILE A 141 5.82 -2.67 -12.91
N PHE A 142 5.86 -2.93 -11.61
CA PHE A 142 5.87 -1.93 -10.57
C PHE A 142 7.25 -1.90 -9.91
N ILE A 143 7.83 -0.71 -9.77
CA ILE A 143 9.17 -0.53 -9.18
C ILE A 143 9.08 0.48 -8.04
N THR A 144 9.63 0.13 -6.88
CA THR A 144 9.81 1.02 -5.75
C THR A 144 11.28 1.10 -5.41
N LEU A 145 11.84 2.32 -5.45
CA LEU A 145 13.21 2.62 -5.06
C LEU A 145 13.16 3.53 -3.84
N THR A 146 13.86 3.16 -2.77
CA THR A 146 13.86 3.84 -1.47
C THR A 146 15.26 4.21 -1.03
#